data_AF-A0A316D2Y0-F1
#
_entry.id   AF-A0A316D2Y0-F1
#
_cell.length_a   1.000
_cell.length_b   1.000
_cell.length_c   1.000
_cell.angle_alpha   90.00
_cell.angle_beta   90.00
_cell.angle_gamma   90.00
#
_symmetry.space_group_name_H-M   'P 1'
#
loop_
_entity.id
_entity.type
_entity.pdbx_description
1 polymer ?
#
loop_
_entity_poly.entity_id
_entity_poly.type
_entity_poly.pdbx_seq_one_letter_code
_entity_poly.pdbx_strand_id
1 'polypeptide(L)' 'MGRFFVWVILIGVFVLSGYGLNLIRIAIVDKVANPDVVIWWKVLIGGVLMFGGLSFLGGFVFYRDRKQGKVRPPAWKTK' A
#
# COMPACT_ATOMS: atom_id res chain seq x y z
N MET A 1 1.59 12.75 -22.84
CA MET A 1 1.29 13.43 -21.56
C MET A 1 0.57 12.52 -20.55
N GLY A 2 -0.59 11.91 -20.84
CA GLY A 2 -1.37 11.16 -19.83
C GLY A 2 -0.66 9.97 -19.14
N ARG A 3 0.24 9.26 -19.82
CA ARG A 3 0.99 8.13 -19.22
C ARG A 3 1.94 8.57 -18.10
N PHE A 4 2.53 9.76 -18.19
CA PHE A 4 3.47 10.27 -17.17
C PHE A 4 2.75 10.54 -15.85
N PHE A 5 1.58 11.18 -15.90
CA PHE A 5 0.76 11.44 -14.72
C PHE A 5 0.36 10.16 -13.98
N VAL A 6 0.05 9.09 -14.72
CA VAL A 6 -0.23 7.78 -14.11
C VAL A 6 0.97 7.28 -13.31
N TRP A 7 2.18 7.37 -13.86
CA TRP A 7 3.40 6.97 -13.13
C TRP A 7 3.65 7.82 -11.89
N VAL A 8 3.45 9.14 -11.98
CA VAL A 8 3.60 10.04 -10.82
C VAL A 8 2.63 9.66 -9.69
N ILE A 9 1.37 9.37 -10.02
CA ILE A 9 0.37 8.94 -9.03
C ILE A 9 0.78 7.61 -8.40
N LEU A 10 1.19 6.62 -9.21
CA LEU A 10 1.59 5.31 -8.69
C LEU A 10 2.82 5.37 -7.79
N ILE A 11 3.81 6.17 -8.17
CA ILE A 11 5.00 6.40 -7.34
C ILE A 11 4.61 7.12 -6.06
N GLY A 12 3.72 8.13 -6.13
CA GLY A 12 3.21 8.83 -4.95
C GLY A 12 2.54 7.88 -3.96
N VAL A 13 1.67 6.99 -4.45
CA VAL A 13 1.00 5.97 -3.61
C VAL A 13 2.00 4.97 -3.04
N PHE A 14 2.99 4.55 -3.83
CA PHE A 14 4.06 3.66 -3.37
C PHE A 14 4.87 4.30 -2.22
N VAL A 15 5.28 5.56 -2.37
CA VAL A 15 6.01 6.30 -1.34
C VAL A 15 5.15 6.50 -0.08
N LEU A 16 3.86 6.83 -0.23
CA LEU A 16 2.91 6.92 0.89
C LEU A 16 2.78 5.60 1.66
N SER A 17 2.70 4.48 0.94
CA SER A 17 2.68 3.14 1.56
C SER A 17 3.97 2.84 2.33
N GLY A 18 5.13 3.18 1.73
CA GLY A 18 6.43 3.06 2.38
C GLY A 18 6.59 3.94 3.62
N TYR A 19 6.02 5.14 3.60
CA TYR A 19 5.96 6.01 4.78
C TYR A 19 5.12 5.40 5.90
N GLY A 20 4.01 4.73 5.56
CA GLY A 20 3.20 3.96 6.52
C GLY A 20 4.01 2.85 7.22
N LEU A 21 4.80 2.09 6.45
CA LEU A 21 5.73 1.10 6.99
C LEU A 21 6.76 1.72 7.94
N ASN A 22 7.32 2.87 7.56
CA ASN A 22 8.28 3.58 8.40
C ASN A 22 7.65 4.07 9.72
N LEU A 23 6.39 4.53 9.68
CA LEU A 23 5.64 4.90 10.89
C LEU A 23 5.49 3.73 11.87
N ILE A 24 5.18 2.53 11.35
CA ILE A 24 5.10 1.32 12.17
C ILE A 24 6.47 0.97 12.77
N ARG A 25 7.54 1.08 11.97
CA ARG A 25 8.91 0.86 12.45
C ARG A 25 9.26 1.81 13.59
N ILE A 26 8.97 3.11 13.43
CA ILE A 26 9.22 4.13 14.45
C ILE A 26 8.40 3.82 15.71
N ALA A 27 7.14 3.44 15.57
CA ALA A 27 6.28 3.05 16.69
C ALA A 27 6.87 1.89 17.50
N ILE A 28 7.42 0.88 16.82
CA ILE A 28 8.07 -0.27 17.49
C ILE A 28 9.35 0.18 18.22
N VAL A 29 10.20 0.96 17.55
CA VAL A 29 11.46 1.46 18.15
C VAL A 29 11.18 2.34 19.37
N ASP A 30 10.20 3.24 19.28
CA ASP A 30 9.80 4.12 20.39
C ASP A 30 9.31 3.31 21.59
N LYS A 31 8.54 2.24 21.36
CA LYS A 31 8.04 1.38 22.44
C LYS A 31 9.16 0.60 23.14
N VAL A 32 10.16 0.19 22.38
CA VAL A 32 11.34 -0.52 22.90
C VAL A 32 12.24 0.43 23.69
N ALA A 33 12.44 1.66 23.19
CA ALA A 33 13.26 2.66 23.86
C ALA A 33 12.58 3.25 25.11
N ASN A 34 11.27 3.49 25.04
CA ASN A 34 10.49 4.10 26.11
C ASN A 34 9.17 3.33 26.29
N PRO A 35 9.08 2.43 27.30
CA PRO A 35 7.92 1.58 27.51
C PRO A 35 6.60 2.33 27.72
N ASP A 36 6.64 3.57 28.20
CA ASP A 36 5.44 4.37 28.50
C ASP A 36 4.86 5.10 27.28
N VAL A 37 5.56 5.08 26.14
CA VAL A 37 5.09 5.77 24.92
C VAL A 37 3.84 5.10 24.35
N VAL A 38 2.84 5.93 24.04
CA VAL A 38 1.61 5.53 23.35
C VAL A 38 1.87 5.43 21.84
N ILE A 39 1.79 4.22 21.31
CA ILE A 39 2.16 3.90 19.92
C ILE A 39 0.99 3.58 18.99
N TRP A 40 -0.20 3.33 19.56
CA TRP A 40 -1.36 2.83 18.82
C TRP A 40 -1.76 3.71 17.65
N TRP A 41 -1.69 5.04 17.80
CA TRP A 41 -2.01 5.97 16.72
C TRP A 41 -1.02 5.89 15.55
N LYS A 42 0.28 5.73 15.84
CA LYS A 42 1.32 5.57 14.80
C LYS A 42 1.11 4.27 14.03
N VAL A 43 0.77 3.19 14.74
CA VAL A 43 0.48 1.88 14.14
C VAL A 43 -0.81 1.92 13.31
N LEU A 44 -1.87 2.58 13.79
CA LEU A 44 -3.12 2.71 13.05
C LEU A 44 -2.94 3.54 11.76
N ILE A 45 -2.33 4.73 11.85
CA ILE A 45 -2.08 5.57 10.68
C ILE A 45 -1.11 4.86 9.72
N GLY A 46 -0.02 4.29 10.24
CA GLY A 46 0.94 3.55 9.45
C GLY A 46 0.32 2.35 8.75
N GLY A 47 -0.55 1.61 9.44
CA GLY A 47 -1.30 0.48 8.88
C GLY A 47 -2.25 0.91 7.77
N VAL A 48 -3.04 1.97 7.99
CA VAL A 48 -3.96 2.50 6.97
C VAL A 48 -3.19 2.97 5.73
N LEU A 49 -2.08 3.70 5.91
CA LEU A 49 -1.25 4.14 4.78
C LEU A 49 -0.62 2.96 4.04
N MET A 50 -0.10 1.97 4.76
CA MET A 50 0.50 0.78 4.18
C MET A 50 -0.53 -0.03 3.39
N PHE A 51 -1.58 -0.53 4.06
CA PHE A 51 -2.59 -1.39 3.45
C PHE A 51 -3.45 -0.64 2.42
N GLY A 52 -3.75 0.63 2.68
CA GLY A 52 -4.46 1.49 1.72
C GLY A 52 -3.66 1.68 0.44
N GLY A 53 -2.36 2.02 0.56
CA GLY A 53 -1.49 2.16 -0.60
C GLY A 53 -1.28 0.85 -1.36
N LEU A 54 -1.11 -0.27 -0.65
CA LEU A 54 -0.94 -1.60 -1.25
C LEU A 54 -2.22 -2.05 -2.00
N SER A 55 -3.38 -1.87 -1.36
CA SER A 55 -4.70 -2.17 -1.94
C SER A 55 -4.97 -1.33 -3.18
N PHE A 56 -4.61 -0.05 -3.15
CA PHE A 56 -4.74 0.83 -4.31
C PHE A 56 -3.82 0.40 -5.46
N LEU A 57 -2.54 0.13 -5.19
CA LEU A 57 -1.58 -0.34 -6.19
C LEU A 57 -2.04 -1.65 -6.84
N GLY A 58 -2.40 -2.65 -6.03
CA GLY A 58 -2.91 -3.93 -6.52
C GLY A 58 -4.22 -3.77 -7.31
N GLY A 59 -5.15 -2.97 -6.80
CA GLY A 59 -6.42 -2.66 -7.46
C GLY A 59 -6.24 -1.94 -8.79
N PHE A 60 -5.31 -0.98 -8.86
CA PHE A 60 -4.98 -0.26 -10.10
C PHE A 60 -4.39 -1.21 -11.14
N VAL A 61 -3.43 -2.06 -10.76
CA VAL A 61 -2.82 -3.05 -11.67
C VAL A 61 -3.89 -4.01 -12.18
N PHE A 62 -4.74 -4.53 -11.30
CA PHE A 62 -5.84 -5.41 -11.67
C PHE A 62 -6.82 -4.75 -12.63
N TYR A 63 -7.25 -3.51 -12.35
CA TYR A 63 -8.14 -2.75 -13.20
C TYR A 63 -7.55 -2.53 -14.60
N ARG A 64 -6.27 -2.14 -14.65
CA ARG A 64 -5.53 -1.92 -15.90
C ARG A 64 -5.44 -3.20 -16.72
N ASP A 65 -5.09 -4.32 -16.09
CA ASP A 65 -4.88 -5.60 -16.77
C ASP A 65 -6.21 -6.19 -17.24
N ARG A 66 -7.28 -6.00 -16.48
CA ARG A 66 -8.64 -6.40 -16.86
C ARG A 66 -9.10 -5.68 -18.13
N LYS A 67 -8.84 -4.38 -18.24
CA LYS A 67 -9.15 -3.60 -19.46
C LYS A 67 -8.35 -4.06 -20.68
N GLN A 68 -7.17 -4.64 -20.48
CA GLN A 68 -6.33 -5.15 -21.57
C GLN A 68 -6.60 -6.62 -21.92
N GLY A 69 -7.61 -7.26 -21.30
CA GLY A 69 -7.92 -8.67 -21.53
C GLY A 69 -6.84 -9.64 -21.04
N LYS A 70 -5.91 -9.18 -20.17
CA LYS A 70 -4.78 -9.98 -19.68
C LYS A 70 -5.09 -10.76 -18.40
N VAL A 71 -6.25 -10.52 -17.79
CA VAL A 71 -6.69 -11.23 -16.59
C VAL A 71 -7.20 -12.60 -16.99
N ARG A 72 -6.44 -13.64 -16.65
CA ARG A 72 -6.86 -15.03 -16.81
C ARG A 72 -8.02 -15.33 -15.85
N PRO A 73 -8.95 -16.22 -16.21
CA PRO A 73 -9.92 -16.75 -15.27
C PRO A 73 -9.19 -17.28 -14.03
N PRO A 74 -9.77 -17.13 -12.83
CA PRO A 74 -9.20 -17.73 -11.64
C PRO A 74 -8.98 -19.23 -11.86
N ALA A 75 -7.91 -19.79 -11.32
CA ALA A 75 -7.56 -21.21 -11.50
C ALA A 75 -8.68 -22.17 -11.05
N TRP A 76 -9.57 -21.74 -10.15
CA TRP A 76 -10.73 -22.51 -9.71
C TRP A 76 -11.91 -22.50 -10.70
N LYS A 77 -11.86 -21.70 -11.77
CA LYS A 77 -12.89 -21.62 -12.83
C LYS A 77 -12.47 -22.29 -14.14
N THR A 78 -11.24 -22.76 -14.27
CA THR A 78 -10.80 -23.55 -15.43
C THR A 78 -11.22 -25.01 -15.23
N LYS A 79 -12.43 -25.34 -15.67
CA LYS A 79 -12.87 -26.70 -15.99
C LYS A 79 -13.16 -26.77 -17.48
#